data_AF-A0A1F3KD49-F1
#
_entry.id   AF-A0A1F3KD49-F1
#
_cell.length_a   1.000
_cell.length_b   1.000
_cell.length_c   1.000
_cell.angle_alpha   90.00
_cell.angle_beta   90.00
_cell.angle_gamma   90.00
#
_symmetry.space_group_name_H-M   'P 1'
#
loop_
_entity.id
_entity.type
_entity.pdbx_description
1 polymer ?
#
loop_
_entity_poly.entity_id
_entity_poly.type
_entity_poly.pdbx_seq_one_letter_code
_entity_poly.pdbx_strand_id
1 'polypeptide(L)'
;MITFLALTGGCISEKSEDKQITANDSLISLMVDIHLTEARLMQIRARGDNADTFAERLYDSLFEYHNCTRSSYELKLKALTANPEEYIQTYDSVIARIEQLKK
;
A
#
# COMPACT_ATOMS: atom_id res chain seq x y z
N MET A 1 -40.28 -9.07 -41.66
CA MET A 1 -39.64 -10.03 -40.72
C MET A 1 -38.30 -10.37 -41.34
N ILE A 2 -37.11 -10.21 -40.75
CA ILE A 2 -36.59 -10.13 -39.37
C ILE A 2 -35.17 -9.56 -39.58
N THR A 3 -34.86 -8.35 -39.10
CA THR A 3 -34.25 -8.02 -37.79
C THR A 3 -32.78 -7.64 -37.96
N PHE A 4 -32.56 -6.34 -37.78
CA PHE A 4 -31.30 -5.66 -37.50
C PHE A 4 -30.58 -6.34 -36.31
N LEU A 5 -29.32 -6.75 -36.46
CA LEU A 5 -28.48 -7.11 -35.31
C LEU A 5 -27.14 -6.38 -35.43
N ALA A 6 -27.13 -5.15 -34.91
CA ALA A 6 -25.95 -4.35 -34.72
C ALA A 6 -25.08 -4.99 -33.62
N LEU A 7 -23.92 -5.53 -34.00
CA LEU A 7 -22.84 -5.88 -33.09
C LEU A 7 -22.09 -4.61 -32.71
N THR A 8 -22.61 -3.85 -31.74
CA THR A 8 -21.78 -2.89 -31.00
C THR A 8 -21.16 -3.63 -29.82
N GLY A 9 -19.93 -4.10 -30.03
CA GLY A 9 -19.06 -4.54 -28.94
C GLY A 9 -18.71 -3.35 -28.06
N GLY A 10 -19.49 -3.15 -27.00
CA GLY A 10 -19.11 -2.28 -25.90
C GLY A 10 -17.99 -2.97 -25.12
N CYS A 11 -16.75 -2.49 -25.28
CA CYS A 11 -15.74 -2.65 -24.25
C CYS A 11 -16.28 -1.96 -22.99
N ILE A 12 -16.86 -2.74 -22.08
CA ILE A 12 -16.98 -2.34 -20.68
C ILE A 12 -15.54 -2.29 -20.18
N SER A 13 -14.94 -1.11 -20.25
CA SER A 13 -13.76 -0.82 -19.44
C SER A 13 -14.29 -0.84 -18.01
N GLU A 14 -14.07 -1.94 -17.29
CA GLU A 14 -14.17 -1.93 -15.84
C GLU A 14 -13.34 -0.74 -15.37
N LYS A 15 -14.04 0.26 -14.85
CA LYS A 15 -13.43 1.44 -14.26
C LYS A 15 -12.74 0.91 -13.01
N SER A 16 -11.48 0.50 -13.14
CA SER A 16 -10.66 0.11 -12.00
C SER A 16 -10.76 1.26 -11.01
N GLU A 17 -11.35 1.02 -9.84
CA GLU A 17 -11.32 2.00 -8.77
C GLU A 17 -9.87 2.40 -8.57
N ASP A 18 -9.61 3.70 -8.68
CA ASP A 18 -8.27 4.24 -8.59
C ASP A 18 -7.80 4.06 -7.14
N LYS A 19 -7.07 2.97 -6.89
CA LYS A 19 -6.53 2.57 -5.59
C LYS A 19 -5.45 3.57 -5.17
N GLN A 20 -5.88 4.71 -4.66
CA GLN A 20 -5.02 5.79 -4.17
C GLN A 20 -5.11 5.96 -2.67
N ILE A 21 -4.00 6.36 -2.07
CA ILE A 21 -3.94 6.77 -0.67
C ILE A 21 -4.47 8.20 -0.57
N THR A 22 -5.73 8.35 -0.19
CA THR A 22 -6.44 9.63 -0.18
C THR A 22 -6.28 10.41 1.13
N ALA A 23 -6.03 9.72 2.26
CA ALA A 23 -5.91 10.33 3.59
C ALA A 23 -4.53 10.09 4.21
N ASN A 24 -4.04 11.07 4.98
CA ASN A 24 -2.76 10.96 5.68
C ASN A 24 -2.78 9.84 6.74
N ASP A 25 -3.91 9.62 7.41
CA ASP A 25 -4.06 8.52 8.38
C ASP A 25 -3.96 7.14 7.72
N SER A 26 -4.43 7.01 6.47
CA SER A 26 -4.27 5.78 5.68
C SER A 26 -2.80 5.56 5.31
N LEU A 27 -2.06 6.62 4.97
CA LEU A 27 -0.63 6.54 4.72
C LEU A 27 0.14 6.12 5.98
N ILE A 28 -0.14 6.77 7.11
CA ILE A 28 0.50 6.47 8.40
C ILE A 28 0.26 5.00 8.79
N SER A 29 -0.98 4.53 8.67
CA SER A 29 -1.34 3.14 8.99
C SER A 29 -0.60 2.15 8.10
N LEU A 30 -0.54 2.40 6.79
CA LEU A 30 0.22 1.58 5.85
C LEU A 30 1.72 1.58 6.17
N MET A 31 2.31 2.74 6.49
CA MET A 31 3.73 2.83 6.87
C MET A 31 4.03 2.03 8.14
N VAL A 32 3.15 2.09 9.15
CA VAL A 32 3.27 1.27 10.36
C VAL A 32 3.31 -0.21 10.02
N ASP A 33 2.36 -0.69 9.21
CA ASP A 33 2.28 -2.11 8.86
C ASP A 33 3.47 -2.57 8.00
N ILE A 34 3.96 -1.71 7.10
CA ILE A 34 5.20 -1.95 6.35
C ILE A 34 6.38 -2.10 7.30
N HIS A 35 6.57 -1.21 8.27
CA HIS A 35 7.68 -1.28 9.22
C HIS A 35 7.62 -2.52 10.12
N LEU A 36 6.43 -2.89 10.60
CA LEU A 36 6.25 -4.12 11.38
C LEU A 36 6.53 -5.37 10.54
N THR A 37 6.12 -5.36 9.27
CA THR A 37 6.39 -6.45 8.33
C THR A 37 7.89 -6.59 8.05
N GLU A 38 8.59 -5.49 7.81
CA GLU A 38 10.04 -5.51 7.64
C GLU A 38 10.77 -6.01 8.90
N ALA A 39 10.34 -5.59 10.09
CA ALA A 39 10.90 -6.11 11.33
C ALA A 39 10.72 -7.64 11.42
N ARG A 40 9.57 -8.17 11.00
CA ARG A 40 9.33 -9.63 10.93
C ARG A 40 10.20 -10.32 9.89
N LEU A 41 10.33 -9.74 8.69
CA LEU A 41 11.18 -10.29 7.63
C LEU A 41 12.66 -10.31 8.03
N MET A 42 13.14 -9.26 8.70
CA MET A 42 14.50 -9.22 9.26
C MET A 42 14.73 -10.37 10.25
N GLN A 43 13.76 -10.67 11.13
CA GLN A 43 13.86 -11.81 12.05
C GLN A 43 13.91 -13.17 11.32
N ILE A 44 13.15 -13.33 10.23
CA ILE A 44 13.16 -14.55 9.42
C ILE A 44 14.53 -14.72 8.75
N ARG A 45 15.03 -13.66 8.10
CA ARG A 45 16.35 -13.65 7.45
C ARG A 45 17.48 -13.94 8.45
N ALA A 46 17.39 -13.40 9.67
CA ALA A 46 18.38 -13.64 10.72
C ALA A 46 18.46 -15.11 11.18
N ARG A 47 17.42 -15.92 10.94
CA ARG A 47 17.44 -17.37 11.20
C ARG A 47 18.01 -18.20 10.04
N GLY A 48 18.34 -17.57 8.91
CA GLY A 48 18.82 -18.26 7.70
C GLY A 48 17.70 -18.76 6.78
N ASP A 49 16.44 -18.43 7.07
CA ASP A 49 15.29 -18.78 6.23
C ASP A 49 15.23 -17.87 5.00
N ASN A 50 14.81 -18.40 3.84
CA ASN A 50 14.52 -17.58 2.66
C ASN A 50 13.21 -16.81 2.87
N ALA A 51 13.32 -15.48 3.02
CA ALA A 51 12.19 -14.61 3.27
C ALA A 51 11.62 -13.97 1.99
N ASP A 52 12.24 -14.13 0.82
CA ASP A 52 11.98 -13.26 -0.33
C ASP A 52 10.62 -13.55 -0.99
N THR A 53 10.30 -14.82 -1.25
CA THR A 53 8.97 -15.21 -1.75
C THR A 53 7.86 -14.91 -0.73
N PHE A 54 8.18 -14.93 0.56
CA PHE A 54 7.25 -14.60 1.62
C PHE A 54 7.03 -13.08 1.73
N ALA A 55 8.09 -12.28 1.51
CA ALA A 55 8.05 -10.83 1.53
C ALA A 55 7.13 -10.29 0.43
N GLU A 56 7.25 -10.78 -0.81
CA GLU A 56 6.42 -10.31 -1.92
C GLU A 56 4.92 -10.49 -1.62
N ARG A 57 4.52 -11.68 -1.16
CA ARG A 57 3.11 -11.97 -0.81
C ARG A 57 2.60 -11.11 0.34
N LEU A 58 3.44 -10.85 1.33
CA LEU A 58 3.09 -9.97 2.45
C LEU A 58 2.85 -8.54 1.97
N TYR A 59 3.74 -8.03 1.12
CA TYR A 59 3.58 -6.69 0.56
C TYR A 59 2.31 -6.56 -0.28
N ASP A 60 2.02 -7.54 -1.13
CA ASP A 60 0.79 -7.53 -1.93
C ASP A 60 -0.45 -7.53 -1.04
N SER A 61 -0.45 -8.36 0.01
CA SER A 61 -1.53 -8.42 1.00
C SER A 61 -1.71 -7.10 1.75
N LEU A 62 -0.61 -6.42 2.10
CA LEU A 62 -0.66 -5.11 2.77
C LEU A 62 -1.29 -4.05 1.87
N PHE A 63 -0.86 -3.95 0.60
CA PHE A 63 -1.41 -2.96 -0.32
C PHE A 63 -2.89 -3.24 -0.61
N GLU A 64 -3.27 -4.51 -0.73
CA GLU A 64 -4.68 -4.91 -0.86
C GLU A 64 -5.50 -4.50 0.36
N TYR A 65 -5.02 -4.80 1.58
CA TYR A 65 -5.69 -4.42 2.83
C TYR A 65 -5.89 -2.91 2.97
N HIS A 66 -4.89 -2.12 2.58
CA HIS A 66 -4.95 -0.64 2.60
C HIS A 66 -5.63 -0.04 1.35
N ASN A 67 -6.21 -0.87 0.49
CA ASN A 67 -6.86 -0.47 -0.76
C ASN A 67 -6.02 0.48 -1.63
N CYS A 68 -4.72 0.20 -1.75
CA CYS A 68 -3.77 0.99 -2.52
C CYS A 68 -2.93 0.09 -3.42
N THR A 69 -2.11 0.70 -4.28
CA THR A 69 -1.08 -0.03 -5.04
C THR A 69 0.31 0.37 -4.56
N ARG A 70 1.29 -0.51 -4.77
CA ARG A 70 2.71 -0.18 -4.53
C ARG A 70 3.11 1.12 -5.21
N SER A 71 2.72 1.31 -6.48
CA SER A 71 3.02 2.53 -7.23
C SER A 71 2.36 3.77 -6.62
N SER A 72 1.10 3.69 -6.17
CA SER A 72 0.43 4.80 -5.49
C SER A 72 1.11 5.18 -4.17
N TYR A 73 1.59 4.18 -3.42
CA TYR A 73 2.35 4.39 -2.19
C TYR A 73 3.69 5.07 -2.48
N GLU A 74 4.45 4.55 -3.43
CA GLU A 74 5.75 5.13 -3.83
C GLU A 74 5.60 6.58 -4.32
N LEU A 75 4.55 6.87 -5.11
CA LEU A 75 4.26 8.21 -5.58
C LEU A 75 3.93 9.15 -4.42
N LYS A 76 3.09 8.71 -3.48
CA LYS A 76 2.71 9.50 -2.30
C LYS A 76 3.90 9.73 -1.38
N LEU A 77 4.73 8.71 -1.15
CA LEU A 77 5.95 8.81 -0.35
C LEU A 77 6.95 9.77 -1.00
N LYS A 78 7.13 9.70 -2.33
CA LYS A 78 7.98 10.64 -3.07
C LYS A 78 7.49 12.07 -2.92
N ALA A 79 6.18 12.31 -3.06
CA ALA A 79 5.59 13.63 -2.85
C ALA A 79 5.80 14.12 -1.41
N LEU A 80 5.63 13.25 -0.42
CA LEU A 80 5.86 13.55 1.00
C LEU A 80 7.31 13.95 1.26
N THR A 81 8.29 13.23 0.69
CA THR A 81 9.72 13.54 0.86
C THR A 81 10.15 14.87 0.24
N ALA A 82 9.34 15.44 -0.66
CA ALA A 82 9.60 16.78 -1.22
C ALA A 82 9.28 17.91 -0.23
N ASN A 83 8.57 17.62 0.87
CA ASN A 83 8.25 18.55 1.94
C ASN A 83 8.83 18.04 3.27
N PRO A 84 10.04 18.49 3.68
CA PRO A 84 10.72 17.96 4.86
C PRO A 84 9.94 18.08 6.17
N GLU A 85 9.19 19.17 6.35
CA GLU A 85 8.40 19.39 7.56
C GLU A 85 7.25 18.38 7.68
N GLU A 86 6.47 18.22 6.60
CA GLU A 86 5.37 17.26 6.53
C GLU A 86 5.87 15.82 6.64
N TYR A 87 7.03 15.52 6.05
CA TYR A 87 7.68 14.22 6.18
C TYR A 87 8.02 13.88 7.63
N ILE A 88 8.65 14.81 8.36
CA ILE A 88 9.00 14.62 9.78
C ILE A 88 7.72 14.42 10.60
N GLN A 89 6.71 15.27 10.44
CA GLN A 89 5.44 15.17 11.18
C GLN A 89 4.72 13.84 10.92
N THR A 90 4.76 13.36 9.67
CA THR A 90 4.18 12.06 9.30
C THR A 90 4.94 10.92 9.98
N TYR A 91 6.27 10.96 9.99
CA TYR A 91 7.09 9.96 10.68
C TYR A 91 6.92 9.98 12.20
N ASP A 92 6.81 11.16 12.81
CA ASP A 92 6.49 11.28 14.25
C ASP A 92 5.15 10.60 14.56
N SER A 93 4.17 10.75 13.67
CA SER A 93 2.86 10.08 13.80
C SER A 93 2.96 8.55 13.64
N VAL A 94 3.81 8.06 12.73
CA VAL A 94 4.11 6.62 12.59
C VAL A 94 4.74 6.06 13.87
N ILE A 95 5.74 6.76 14.43
CA ILE A 95 6.39 6.37 15.68
C ILE A 95 5.39 6.33 16.83
N ALA A 96 4.60 7.40 17.00
CA ALA A 96 3.58 7.47 18.04
C ALA A 96 2.56 6.33 17.95
N ARG A 97 2.15 5.95 16.72
CA ARG A 97 1.24 4.83 16.49
C ARG A 97 1.87 3.49 16.87
N ILE A 98 3.14 3.27 16.55
CA ILE A 98 3.88 2.06 16.96
C ILE A 98 4.01 1.99 18.49
N GLU A 99 4.28 3.11 19.15
CA GLU A 99 4.38 3.15 20.62
C GLU A 99 3.05 2.82 21.31
N GLN A 100 1.92 3.20 20.72
CA GLN A 100 0.60 2.85 21.23
C GLN A 100 0.32 1.34 21.17
N LEU A 101 0.90 0.61 20.20
CA LEU A 101 0.74 -0.85 20.08
C LEU A 101 1.51 -1.63 21.15
N LYS A 102 2.45 -0.99 21.87
CA LYS A 102 3.22 -1.62 22.94
C LYS A 102 2.49 -1.65 24.30
N LYS A 103 1.38 -0.92 24.41
CA LYS A 103 0.58 -0.80 25.64
C LYS A 103 -0.57 -1.81 25.61
#